data_AF-A0A537N4L9-F1
#
_entry.id   AF-A0A537N4L9-F1
#
_cell.length_a   1.000
_cell.length_b   1.000
_cell.length_c   1.000
_cell.angle_alpha   90.00
_cell.angle_beta   90.00
_cell.angle_gamma   90.00
#
_symmetry.space_group_name_H-M   'P 1'
#
loop_
_entity.id
_entity.type
_entity.pdbx_description
1 polymer ?
#
loop_
_entity_poly.entity_id
_entity_poly.type
_entity_poly.pdbx_seq_one_letter_code
_entity_poly.pdbx_strand_id
1 'polypeptide(L)'
;MRAMLELPRLSLPERDRRYAAVRKQMAERGLDAIVLWGWPMMWDFYTANARYLSPIGGNAEFNVLIFPAAGEPTSIIQMPTFLDGWAAAQNWVSDIRPRT
;
A
#
# COMPACT_ATOMS: atom_id res chain seq x y z
N MET A 1 18.26 2.54 -10.09
CA MET A 1 18.20 1.83 -8.77
C MET A 1 18.30 0.33 -8.99
N ARG A 2 18.61 -0.46 -7.95
CA ARG A 2 18.50 -1.93 -8.03
C ARG A 2 17.04 -2.31 -8.31
N ALA A 3 16.81 -3.35 -9.11
CA ALA A 3 15.46 -3.86 -9.38
C ALA A 3 14.73 -4.36 -8.12
N MET A 4 15.49 -4.76 -7.10
CA MET A 4 14.98 -5.32 -5.86
C MET A 4 15.86 -4.88 -4.68
N LEU A 5 15.27 -4.34 -3.61
CA LEU A 5 15.99 -4.02 -2.36
C LEU A 5 16.10 -5.24 -1.45
N GLU A 6 17.23 -5.36 -0.74
CA GLU A 6 17.51 -6.40 0.26
C GLU A 6 16.87 -6.07 1.62
N LEU A 7 15.55 -5.89 1.61
CA LEU A 7 14.74 -5.65 2.81
C LEU A 7 13.90 -6.89 3.14
N PRO A 8 13.61 -7.17 4.42
CA PRO A 8 12.60 -8.17 4.78
C PRO A 8 11.25 -7.83 4.12
N ARG A 9 10.64 -8.82 3.48
CA ARG A 9 9.36 -8.66 2.77
C ARG A 9 8.31 -9.54 3.40
N LEU A 10 7.10 -9.01 3.48
CA LEU A 10 5.94 -9.84 3.74
C LEU A 10 5.65 -10.72 2.51
N SER A 11 5.28 -11.97 2.76
CA SER A 11 5.05 -12.95 1.70
C SER A 11 3.76 -12.67 0.93
N LEU A 12 3.66 -13.18 -0.31
CA LEU A 12 2.42 -13.10 -1.09
C LEU A 12 1.25 -13.86 -0.44
N PRO A 13 1.43 -15.04 0.18
CA PRO A 13 0.36 -15.68 0.94
C PRO A 13 -0.21 -14.78 2.06
N GLU A 14 0.64 -13.99 2.72
CA GLU A 14 0.18 -13.03 3.74
C GLU A 14 -0.60 -11.87 3.11
N ARG A 15 -0.18 -11.36 1.94
CA ARG A 15 -0.96 -10.38 1.16
C ARG A 15 -2.35 -10.92 0.87
N ASP A 16 -2.42 -12.11 0.30
CA ASP A 16 -3.65 -12.73 -0.17
C ASP A 16 -4.61 -12.97 1.00
N ARG A 17 -4.08 -13.42 2.15
CA ARG A 17 -4.85 -13.56 3.40
C ARG A 17 -5.46 -12.23 3.85
N ARG A 18 -4.69 -11.14 3.86
CA ARG A 18 -5.19 -9.81 4.26
C ARG A 18 -6.20 -9.25 3.29
N TYR A 19 -5.94 -9.41 1.98
CA TYR A 19 -6.85 -8.93 0.94
C TYR A 19 -8.18 -9.65 1.00
N ALA A 20 -8.16 -10.97 1.15
CA ALA A 20 -9.38 -11.77 1.33
C ALA A 20 -10.17 -11.34 2.57
N ALA A 21 -9.50 -11.12 3.70
CA ALA A 21 -10.15 -10.68 4.93
C ALA A 21 -10.83 -9.31 4.78
N VAL A 22 -10.14 -8.33 4.18
CA VAL A 22 -10.71 -6.99 3.96
C VAL A 22 -11.83 -7.02 2.93
N ARG A 23 -11.66 -7.73 1.80
CA ARG A 23 -12.70 -7.86 0.77
C ARG A 23 -13.96 -8.53 1.29
N LYS A 24 -13.83 -9.54 2.16
CA LYS A 24 -14.98 -10.14 2.85
C LYS A 24 -15.78 -9.07 3.61
N GLN A 25 -15.08 -8.22 4.37
CA GLN A 25 -15.71 -7.14 5.12
C GLN A 25 -16.32 -6.04 4.23
N MET A 26 -15.69 -5.75 3.08
CA MET A 26 -16.23 -4.83 2.08
C MET A 26 -17.51 -5.39 1.43
N ALA A 27 -17.51 -6.67 1.06
CA ALA A 27 -18.65 -7.34 0.45
C ALA A 27 -19.87 -7.37 1.39
N GLU A 28 -19.66 -7.68 2.68
CA GLU A 28 -20.69 -7.64 3.72
C GLU A 28 -21.33 -6.24 3.87
N ARG A 29 -20.63 -5.18 3.45
CA ARG A 29 -21.07 -3.78 3.56
C ARG A 29 -21.45 -3.16 2.21
N GLY A 30 -21.40 -3.91 1.12
CA GLY A 30 -21.65 -3.39 -0.23
C GLY A 30 -20.69 -2.29 -0.67
N LEU A 31 -19.40 -2.37 -0.30
CA LEU A 31 -18.38 -1.39 -0.66
C LEU A 31 -17.60 -1.83 -1.91
N ASP A 32 -17.60 -1.00 -2.95
CA ASP A 32 -16.84 -1.25 -4.18
C ASP A 32 -15.34 -0.91 -4.06
N ALA A 33 -14.99 -0.02 -3.14
CA ALA A 33 -13.61 0.37 -2.85
C ALA A 33 -13.50 1.00 -1.45
N ILE A 34 -12.29 0.98 -0.90
CA ILE A 34 -11.91 1.80 0.25
C ILE A 34 -10.68 2.64 -0.10
N VAL A 35 -10.61 3.84 0.49
CA VAL A 35 -9.45 4.74 0.36
C VAL A 35 -8.79 4.87 1.73
N LEU A 36 -7.54 4.42 1.82
CA LEU A 36 -6.78 4.43 3.07
C LEU A 36 -5.69 5.48 2.99
N TRP A 37 -5.66 6.34 4.00
CA TRP A 37 -4.67 7.41 4.14
C TRP A 37 -3.55 6.94 5.05
N GLY A 38 -2.39 6.64 4.48
CA GLY A 38 -1.14 6.53 5.21
C GLY A 38 -0.55 7.91 5.40
N TRP A 39 -1.03 8.62 6.42
CA TRP A 39 -0.55 9.95 6.78
C TRP A 39 0.49 9.82 7.88
N PRO A 40 1.80 9.94 7.59
CA PRO A 40 2.83 9.93 8.61
C PRO A 40 2.77 11.23 9.41
N MET A 41 2.03 11.22 10.52
CA MET A 41 2.14 12.28 11.52
C MET A 41 3.45 12.11 12.31
N MET A 42 3.52 12.59 13.55
CA MET A 42 4.70 12.41 14.39
C MET A 42 5.13 10.92 14.41
N TRP A 43 6.40 10.64 14.10
CA TRP A 43 6.98 9.28 14.11
C TRP A 43 6.20 8.21 13.32
N ASP A 44 5.63 8.58 12.16
CA ASP A 44 4.85 7.69 11.28
C ASP A 44 3.59 7.09 11.93
N PHE A 45 3.05 7.72 12.99
CA PHE A 45 1.69 7.41 13.45
C PHE A 45 0.68 7.59 12.31
N TYR A 46 -0.42 6.81 12.35
CA TYR A 46 -1.52 6.81 11.36
C TYR A 46 -1.18 6.25 9.97
N THR A 47 -0.05 5.54 9.82
CA THR A 47 0.29 4.85 8.55
C THR A 47 -0.17 3.40 8.50
N ALA A 48 -0.52 2.81 9.66
CA ALA A 48 -0.74 1.37 9.78
C ALA A 48 -1.91 0.83 8.93
N ASN A 49 -2.95 1.63 8.73
CA ASN A 49 -4.11 1.31 7.90
C ASN A 49 -3.69 1.00 6.44
N ALA A 50 -3.03 1.94 5.77
CA ALA A 50 -2.55 1.76 4.41
C ALA A 50 -1.42 0.73 4.36
N ARG A 51 -0.53 0.74 5.37
CA ARG A 51 0.60 -0.20 5.47
C ARG A 51 0.17 -1.66 5.66
N TYR A 52 -1.01 -1.88 6.21
CA TYR A 52 -1.56 -3.22 6.38
C TYR A 52 -1.83 -3.91 5.03
N LEU A 53 -2.28 -3.14 4.03
CA LEU A 53 -2.62 -3.63 2.69
C LEU A 53 -1.58 -3.28 1.62
N SER A 54 -0.60 -2.44 1.94
CA SER A 54 0.48 -2.07 1.03
C SER A 54 1.80 -1.91 1.81
N PRO A 55 2.90 -2.59 1.47
CA PRO A 55 4.17 -2.38 2.16
C PRO A 55 4.87 -1.05 1.79
N ILE A 56 4.08 -0.04 1.39
CA ILE A 56 4.52 1.30 1.00
C ILE A 56 4.22 2.24 2.17
N GLY A 57 5.20 3.06 2.55
CA GLY A 57 5.09 3.98 3.68
C GLY A 57 6.10 3.72 4.79
N GLY A 58 6.25 4.70 5.67
CA GLY A 58 7.33 4.80 6.65
C GLY A 58 8.42 5.75 6.18
N ASN A 59 9.26 6.22 7.10
CA ASN A 59 10.26 7.26 6.84
C ASN A 59 9.62 8.55 6.28
N ALA A 60 8.50 8.97 6.89
CA ALA A 60 7.72 10.15 6.49
C ALA A 60 7.10 10.11 5.09
N GLU A 61 7.00 8.94 4.45
CA GLU A 61 6.26 8.80 3.19
C GLU A 61 4.75 8.85 3.42
N PHE A 62 4.08 9.72 2.67
CA PHE A 62 2.63 9.77 2.60
C PHE A 62 2.16 8.88 1.47
N ASN A 63 1.20 8.00 1.75
CA ASN A 63 0.53 7.27 0.69
C ASN A 63 -0.99 7.28 0.83
N VAL A 64 -1.68 7.34 -0.31
CA VAL A 64 -3.12 7.10 -0.39
C VAL A 64 -3.30 5.80 -1.16
N LEU A 65 -3.80 4.78 -0.48
CA LEU A 65 -4.07 3.47 -1.08
C LEU A 65 -5.54 3.39 -1.49
N ILE A 66 -5.78 3.18 -2.77
CA ILE A 66 -7.09 2.87 -3.33
C ILE A 66 -7.18 1.35 -3.43
N PHE A 67 -8.03 0.74 -2.62
CA PHE A 67 -8.20 -0.71 -2.54
C PHE A 67 -9.60 -1.12 -3.03
N PRO A 68 -9.72 -1.65 -4.27
CA PRO A 68 -11.00 -2.03 -4.84
C PRO A 68 -11.49 -3.40 -4.32
N ALA A 69 -12.80 -3.62 -4.42
CA ALA A 69 -13.45 -4.87 -4.07
C ALA A 69 -12.92 -6.07 -4.88
N ALA A 70 -12.45 -5.82 -6.11
CA ALA A 70 -11.80 -6.79 -6.98
C ALA A 70 -10.65 -6.13 -7.77
N GLY A 71 -9.66 -6.93 -8.18
CA GLY A 71 -8.50 -6.45 -8.96
C GLY A 71 -7.29 -6.08 -8.10
N GLU A 72 -6.39 -5.27 -8.65
CA GLU A 72 -5.17 -4.82 -7.96
C GLU A 72 -5.38 -3.41 -7.37
N PRO A 73 -4.78 -3.09 -6.21
CA PRO A 73 -4.84 -1.75 -5.65
C PRO A 73 -3.88 -0.78 -6.34
N THR A 74 -4.15 0.52 -6.17
CA THR A 74 -3.27 1.61 -6.60
C THR A 74 -2.79 2.39 -5.39
N SER A 75 -1.49 2.68 -5.29
CA SER A 75 -0.95 3.57 -4.25
C SER A 75 -0.46 4.87 -4.85
N ILE A 76 -1.01 5.99 -4.37
CA ILE A 76 -0.51 7.32 -4.68
C ILE A 76 0.52 7.71 -3.61
N ILE A 77 1.73 8.06 -4.00
CA ILE A 77 2.82 8.49 -3.11
C ILE A 77 3.08 9.99 -3.24
N GLN A 78 3.75 10.60 -2.27
CA GLN A 78 3.94 12.06 -2.26
C GLN A 78 4.97 12.54 -3.28
N MET A 79 6.13 11.90 -3.32
CA MET A 79 7.30 12.40 -4.06
C MET A 79 7.69 11.45 -5.20
N PRO A 80 7.80 11.93 -6.45
CA PRO A 80 8.22 11.09 -7.58
C PRO A 80 9.61 10.48 -7.39
N THR A 81 10.49 11.15 -6.64
CA THR A 81 11.86 10.68 -6.35
C THR A 81 11.89 9.30 -5.68
N PHE A 82 10.85 8.90 -4.95
CA PHE A 82 10.82 7.61 -4.24
C PHE A 82 10.09 6.50 -4.99
N LEU A 83 9.55 6.78 -6.19
CA LEU A 83 8.75 5.81 -6.94
C LEU A 83 9.48 4.49 -7.17
N ASP A 84 10.70 4.56 -7.73
CA ASP A 84 11.53 3.38 -8.00
C ASP A 84 11.91 2.63 -6.71
N GLY A 85 12.06 3.36 -5.60
CA GLY A 85 12.36 2.78 -4.30
C GLY A 85 11.20 1.96 -3.75
N TRP A 86 9.99 2.51 -3.80
CA TRP A 86 8.79 1.82 -3.36
C TRP A 86 8.44 0.64 -4.27
N ALA A 87 8.66 0.76 -5.58
CA ALA A 87 8.53 -0.35 -6.51
C ALA A 87 9.54 -1.48 -6.20
N ALA A 88 10.80 -1.13 -5.91
CA ALA A 88 11.83 -2.12 -5.62
C ALA A 88 11.74 -2.73 -4.21
N ALA A 89 11.05 -2.09 -3.25
CA ALA A 89 10.97 -2.52 -1.85
C ALA A 89 9.98 -3.68 -1.60
N GLN A 90 8.96 -3.84 -2.46
CA GLN A 90 7.84 -4.74 -2.22
C GLN A 90 7.26 -5.31 -3.50
N ASN A 91 6.37 -6.29 -3.39
CA ASN A 91 5.74 -6.97 -4.53
C ASN A 91 4.23 -7.20 -4.35
N TRP A 92 3.58 -6.41 -3.50
CA TRP A 92 2.15 -6.47 -3.24
C TRP A 92 1.35 -5.53 -4.15
N VAL A 93 1.85 -4.32 -4.37
CA VAL A 93 1.21 -3.25 -5.15
C VAL A 93 2.09 -2.90 -6.35
N SER A 94 1.60 -3.14 -7.57
CA SER A 94 2.33 -2.84 -8.81
C SER A 94 2.04 -1.44 -9.36
N ASP A 95 0.84 -0.92 -9.16
CA ASP A 95 0.43 0.41 -9.60
C ASP A 95 0.74 1.46 -8.52
N ILE A 96 1.91 2.07 -8.64
CA ILE A 96 2.38 3.15 -7.76
C ILE A 96 2.49 4.42 -8.59
N ARG A 97 1.88 5.51 -8.13
CA ARG A 97 1.86 6.78 -8.87
C ARG A 97 2.26 7.92 -7.94
N PRO A 98 3.11 8.86 -8.37
CA PRO A 98 3.38 10.05 -7.59
C PRO A 98 2.23 11.05 -7.68
N ARG A 99 2.07 11.88 -6.64
CA ARG A 99 1.22 13.07 -6.67
C ARG A 99 1.76 14.04 -7.72
N THR A 100 0.98 14.30 -8.77
CA THR A 100 1.25 15.35 -9.78
C THR A 100 0.96 16.73 -9.24
#